data_AF-A0A914FD44-F1
#
_entry.id   AF-A0A914FD44-F1
#
_cell.length_a   1.000
_cell.length_b   1.000
_cell.length_c   1.000
_cell.angle_alpha   90.00
_cell.angle_beta   90.00
_cell.angle_gamma   90.00
#
_symmetry.space_group_name_H-M   'P 1'
#
loop_
_entity.id
_entity.type
_entity.pdbx_description
1 polymer ?
#
loop_
_entity_poly.entity_id
_entity_poly.type
_entity_poly.pdbx_seq_one_letter_code
_entity_poly.pdbx_strand_id
1 'polypeptide(L)'
;MSVTEALTFEGCNLFRQRIVCSILSGRRIEVNEIRPHDESPDHEVKLLSLIEKVTNGTRVNISRTGTTVRFDPGMIHGGTIEFDCGTSRCISYFLEALVFLAPFCKSPLNITLHGVTNIYNEISVDAIRATWLPVFNKFILNDENLAIKKMSVTEALTFEGCNLFRQRIVCSILSGRRIEVNEIRPHDESPGVKDHEVKLLSLIEKVTNGTRVNISRTGTTVRFDPGMIHGGTIEFDCGTSRCISYFLEALVFLAPFCKSPLNITLHGVTNIYNEISVDAIRATWLPVFNKFILNDENLAIKIKCRGFAPDGGGVVTFTSPIVQKLRPTLREKPGKVWKFRGLAYVCKVSPSLAQRMIQAAKKTLRDYIADVYVTVDQRKGAAGGNSPGFGLFLTAETTEGVFYHGEAMSVPKDTSENQLIPEEVGEKAAIALLEEIFRGGCCDLSAQPLAATFMTLGEKDVSKFLFGPLSTYTIHTLRNLRLFFEQTFKIEEYWKLHPEDEEPEEIKRIGSREKALITGVGVGYSNLNKIIL
;
A
#
# COMPACT_ATOMS: atom_id res chain seq x y z
N MET A 1 -13.45 -30.78 24.77
CA MET A 1 -14.76 -31.36 25.13
C MET A 1 -15.28 -30.64 26.37
N SER A 2 -15.93 -29.50 26.16
CA SER A 2 -16.98 -28.98 27.05
C SER A 2 -18.30 -29.46 26.45
N VAL A 3 -19.18 -30.05 27.26
CA VAL A 3 -20.51 -30.47 26.82
C VAL A 3 -21.30 -29.20 26.49
N THR A 4 -21.40 -28.86 25.20
CA THR A 4 -22.21 -27.73 24.75
C THR A 4 -23.67 -28.10 24.90
N GLU A 5 -24.35 -27.44 25.83
CA GLU A 5 -25.80 -27.51 26.03
C GLU A 5 -26.55 -27.26 24.72
N ALA A 6 -27.63 -28.01 24.49
CA ALA A 6 -28.49 -27.82 23.33
C ALA A 6 -29.28 -26.52 23.47
N LEU A 7 -29.36 -25.74 22.38
CA LEU A 7 -30.17 -24.52 22.38
C LEU A 7 -31.65 -24.90 22.25
N THR A 8 -32.45 -24.53 23.24
CA THR A 8 -33.89 -24.78 23.25
C THR A 8 -34.66 -23.60 22.66
N PHE A 9 -35.57 -23.87 21.73
CA PHE A 9 -36.44 -22.87 21.13
C PHE A 9 -37.90 -23.30 21.23
N GLU A 10 -38.81 -22.34 21.31
CA GLU A 10 -40.26 -22.59 21.30
C GLU A 10 -40.88 -22.09 19.98
N GLY A 11 -41.92 -22.80 19.54
CA GLY A 11 -42.74 -22.43 18.39
C GLY A 11 -42.18 -22.80 17.01
N CYS A 12 -43.10 -22.83 16.04
CA CYS A 12 -42.89 -23.17 14.64
C CYS A 12 -42.23 -22.07 13.80
N ASN A 13 -42.25 -20.83 14.29
CA ASN A 13 -41.76 -19.68 13.54
C ASN A 13 -40.25 -19.79 13.26
N LEU A 14 -39.88 -19.56 11.99
CA LEU A 14 -38.50 -19.60 11.51
C LEU A 14 -37.82 -20.98 11.65
N PHE A 15 -38.59 -22.07 11.67
CA PHE A 15 -38.07 -23.44 11.83
C PHE A 15 -36.92 -23.74 10.85
N ARG A 16 -37.10 -23.44 9.54
CA ARG A 16 -36.07 -23.66 8.52
C ARG A 16 -34.77 -22.89 8.80
N GLN A 17 -34.86 -21.62 9.22
CA GLN A 17 -33.68 -20.80 9.51
C GLN A 17 -32.94 -21.33 10.73
N ARG A 18 -33.66 -21.80 11.75
CA ARG A 18 -33.06 -22.41 12.95
C ARG A 18 -32.26 -23.65 12.60
N ILE A 19 -32.80 -24.52 11.73
CA ILE A 19 -32.09 -25.72 11.27
C ILE A 19 -30.84 -25.35 10.46
N VAL A 20 -30.94 -24.44 9.50
CA VAL A 20 -29.77 -23.98 8.71
C VAL A 20 -28.68 -23.40 9.61
N CYS A 21 -29.05 -22.52 10.55
CA CYS A 21 -28.12 -21.94 11.52
C CYS A 21 -27.49 -22.99 12.45
N SER A 22 -28.25 -24.02 12.85
CA SER A 22 -27.74 -25.15 13.64
C SER A 22 -26.65 -25.91 12.88
N ILE A 23 -26.87 -26.19 11.58
CA ILE A 23 -25.89 -26.87 10.72
C ILE A 23 -24.63 -26.01 10.56
N LEU A 24 -24.79 -24.73 10.22
CA LEU A 24 -23.66 -23.82 10.00
C LEU A 24 -22.85 -23.54 11.28
N SER A 25 -23.49 -23.55 12.45
CA SER A 25 -22.82 -23.34 13.73
C SER A 25 -22.31 -24.62 14.40
N GLY A 26 -22.72 -25.80 13.91
CA GLY A 26 -22.43 -27.09 14.53
C GLY A 26 -23.06 -27.30 15.91
N ARG A 27 -24.05 -26.46 16.30
CA ARG A 27 -24.71 -26.52 17.61
C ARG A 27 -25.98 -27.34 17.55
N ARG A 28 -26.19 -28.18 18.56
CA ARG A 28 -27.42 -28.97 18.74
C ARG A 28 -28.58 -28.06 19.13
N ILE A 29 -29.76 -28.32 18.57
CA ILE A 29 -30.96 -27.56 18.90
C ILE A 29 -32.13 -28.48 19.26
N GLU A 30 -32.98 -28.00 20.16
CA GLU A 30 -34.25 -28.62 20.51
C GLU A 30 -35.36 -27.60 20.28
N VAL A 31 -36.32 -27.93 19.42
CA VAL A 31 -37.46 -27.05 19.12
C VAL A 31 -38.71 -27.69 19.73
N ASN A 32 -39.27 -27.03 20.73
CA ASN A 32 -40.50 -27.39 21.42
C ASN A 32 -41.69 -26.66 20.82
N GLU A 33 -42.88 -27.23 21.01
CA GLU A 33 -44.16 -26.65 20.57
C GLU A 33 -44.18 -26.28 19.09
N ILE A 34 -43.65 -27.18 18.24
CA ILE A 34 -43.73 -26.98 16.79
C ILE A 34 -45.22 -26.85 16.39
N ARG A 35 -46.17 -27.50 17.08
CA ARG A 35 -47.61 -27.28 16.88
C ARG A 35 -48.44 -27.44 18.16
N PRO A 36 -49.30 -26.46 18.51
CA PRO A 36 -50.37 -26.64 19.50
C PRO A 36 -51.69 -27.21 18.95
N HIS A 37 -51.95 -27.16 17.63
CA HIS A 37 -53.25 -27.56 17.04
C HIS A 37 -53.15 -28.18 15.61
N ASP A 38 -53.64 -29.43 15.47
CA ASP A 38 -54.26 -30.16 14.34
C ASP A 38 -54.01 -29.82 12.85
N GLU A 39 -52.84 -29.34 12.43
CA GLU A 39 -52.42 -29.41 11.00
C GLU A 39 -51.33 -30.48 10.78
N SER A 40 -51.39 -31.22 9.66
CA SER A 40 -50.51 -32.36 9.36
C SER A 40 -49.02 -31.98 9.16
N PRO A 41 -48.06 -32.71 9.75
CA PRO A 41 -46.64 -32.32 9.86
C PRO A 41 -45.77 -32.52 8.59
N ASP A 42 -46.38 -32.58 7.40
CA ASP A 42 -45.68 -33.16 6.24
C ASP A 42 -44.45 -32.36 5.76
N HIS A 43 -44.52 -31.02 5.72
CA HIS A 43 -43.45 -30.24 5.09
C HIS A 43 -42.19 -30.08 5.96
N GLU A 44 -42.33 -29.99 7.28
CA GLU A 44 -41.18 -29.84 8.19
C GLU A 44 -40.40 -31.15 8.32
N VAL A 45 -41.13 -32.27 8.43
CA VAL A 45 -40.53 -33.61 8.41
C VAL A 45 -39.83 -33.87 7.06
N LYS A 46 -40.44 -33.44 5.95
CA LYS A 46 -39.79 -33.51 4.63
C LYS A 46 -38.54 -32.63 4.54
N LEU A 47 -38.54 -31.45 5.15
CA LEU A 47 -37.35 -30.58 5.17
C LEU A 47 -36.21 -31.26 5.94
N LEU A 48 -36.51 -31.85 7.10
CA LEU A 48 -35.53 -32.59 7.89
C LEU A 48 -34.99 -33.80 7.12
N SER A 49 -35.86 -34.58 6.47
CA SER A 49 -35.47 -35.72 5.63
C SER A 49 -34.59 -35.30 4.44
N LEU A 50 -34.91 -34.17 3.81
CA LEU A 50 -34.07 -33.59 2.75
C LEU A 50 -32.68 -33.22 3.28
N ILE A 51 -32.61 -32.59 4.45
CA ILE A 51 -31.35 -32.20 5.08
C ILE A 51 -30.51 -33.42 5.46
N GLU A 52 -31.12 -34.49 5.97
CA GLU A 52 -30.44 -35.77 6.23
C GLU A 52 -29.83 -36.39 4.98
N LYS A 53 -30.38 -36.13 3.77
CA LYS A 53 -29.74 -36.56 2.52
C LYS A 53 -28.55 -35.70 2.09
N VAL A 54 -28.54 -34.41 2.47
CA VAL A 54 -27.48 -33.44 2.10
C VAL A 54 -26.29 -33.48 3.07
N THR A 55 -26.54 -33.96 4.28
CA THR A 55 -25.59 -33.97 5.40
C THR A 55 -25.25 -35.40 5.80
N ASN A 56 -24.03 -35.62 6.28
CA ASN A 56 -23.60 -36.93 6.78
C ASN A 56 -23.46 -36.89 8.30
N GLY A 57 -24.10 -37.84 8.98
CA GLY A 57 -24.07 -37.95 10.45
C GLY A 57 -25.09 -37.06 11.19
N THR A 58 -26.02 -36.41 10.48
CA THR A 58 -27.14 -35.69 11.10
C THR A 58 -28.07 -36.69 11.79
N ARG A 59 -28.56 -36.35 12.99
CA ARG A 59 -29.54 -37.15 13.71
C ARG A 59 -30.75 -36.31 14.06
N VAL A 60 -31.92 -36.77 13.62
CA VAL A 60 -33.19 -36.12 13.91
C VAL A 60 -34.01 -37.04 14.80
N ASN A 61 -34.36 -36.57 16.00
CA ASN A 61 -35.24 -37.27 16.92
C ASN A 61 -36.52 -36.47 17.12
N ILE A 62 -37.63 -37.01 16.65
CA ILE A 62 -38.96 -36.41 16.80
C ILE A 62 -39.67 -37.11 17.96
N SER A 63 -40.30 -36.35 18.86
CA SER A 63 -41.07 -36.91 19.98
C SER A 63 -42.26 -37.74 19.47
N ARG A 64 -42.73 -38.71 20.27
CA ARG A 64 -43.90 -39.55 19.91
C ARG A 64 -45.17 -38.74 19.63
N THR A 65 -45.27 -37.54 20.20
CA THR A 65 -46.37 -36.60 20.00
C THR A 65 -46.15 -35.66 18.80
N GLY A 66 -44.97 -35.68 18.17
CA GLY A 66 -44.64 -34.78 17.05
C GLY A 66 -44.43 -33.32 17.44
N THR A 67 -44.49 -32.99 18.72
CA THR A 67 -44.46 -31.60 19.24
C THR A 67 -43.04 -31.08 19.49
N THR A 68 -42.06 -31.97 19.64
CA THR A 68 -40.67 -31.61 19.93
C THR A 68 -39.74 -32.29 18.93
N VAL A 69 -38.82 -31.52 18.34
CA VAL A 69 -37.76 -32.02 17.45
C VAL A 69 -36.40 -31.70 18.07
N ARG A 70 -35.59 -32.74 18.27
CA ARG A 70 -34.17 -32.62 18.59
C ARG A 70 -33.35 -32.85 17.33
N PHE A 71 -32.53 -31.86 16.99
CA PHE A 71 -31.72 -31.86 15.78
C PHE A 71 -30.24 -31.76 16.15
N ASP A 72 -29.50 -32.82 15.82
CA ASP A 72 -28.04 -32.86 15.92
C ASP A 72 -27.43 -32.66 14.52
N PRO A 73 -26.75 -31.54 14.25
CA PRO A 73 -26.19 -31.26 12.94
C PRO A 73 -25.01 -32.18 12.59
N GLY A 74 -25.04 -32.74 11.37
CA GLY A 74 -23.93 -33.46 10.75
C GLY A 74 -23.08 -32.59 9.82
N MET A 75 -22.09 -33.21 9.18
CA MET A 75 -21.21 -32.54 8.22
C MET A 75 -21.91 -32.38 6.86
N ILE A 76 -21.82 -31.19 6.25
CA ILE A 76 -22.42 -30.93 4.94
C ILE A 76 -21.60 -31.61 3.85
N HIS A 77 -22.17 -32.61 3.17
CA HIS A 77 -21.43 -33.39 2.17
C HIS A 77 -21.75 -32.96 0.74
N GLY A 78 -23.02 -32.67 0.42
CA GLY A 78 -23.47 -32.47 -0.97
C GLY A 78 -23.63 -33.79 -1.74
N GLY A 79 -23.65 -33.73 -3.09
CA GLY A 79 -23.82 -34.89 -3.96
C GLY A 79 -24.99 -34.77 -4.95
N THR A 80 -25.32 -35.87 -5.64
CA THR A 80 -26.48 -35.93 -6.55
C THR A 80 -27.68 -36.50 -5.83
N ILE A 81 -28.76 -35.73 -5.69
CA ILE A 81 -29.92 -36.08 -4.88
C ILE A 81 -31.21 -35.86 -5.68
N GLU A 82 -32.12 -36.82 -5.63
CA GLU A 82 -33.50 -36.65 -6.07
C GLU A 82 -34.43 -36.71 -4.85
N PHE A 83 -35.36 -35.76 -4.76
CA PHE A 83 -36.26 -35.63 -3.61
C PHE A 83 -37.65 -35.12 -4.01
N ASP A 84 -38.68 -35.73 -3.41
CA ASP A 84 -40.07 -35.33 -3.58
C ASP A 84 -40.56 -34.48 -2.40
N CYS A 85 -40.72 -33.18 -2.66
CA CYS A 85 -41.20 -32.18 -1.71
C CYS A 85 -42.70 -32.33 -1.40
N GLY A 86 -43.46 -33.06 -2.22
CA GLY A 86 -44.92 -33.15 -2.13
C GLY A 86 -45.65 -31.86 -2.51
N THR A 87 -46.88 -31.73 -2.02
CA THR A 87 -47.84 -30.68 -2.44
C THR A 87 -48.21 -29.69 -1.34
N SER A 88 -47.72 -29.87 -0.11
CA SER A 88 -48.08 -29.04 1.05
C SER A 88 -47.46 -27.64 1.04
N ARG A 89 -46.30 -27.49 0.41
CA ARG A 89 -45.55 -26.22 0.30
C ARG A 89 -44.87 -26.13 -1.07
N CYS A 90 -44.57 -24.92 -1.51
CA CYS A 90 -43.82 -24.68 -2.73
C CYS A 90 -42.39 -25.24 -2.60
N ILE A 91 -41.83 -25.72 -3.71
CA ILE A 91 -40.42 -26.17 -3.80
C ILE A 91 -39.46 -25.09 -3.29
N SER A 92 -39.80 -23.80 -3.47
CA SER A 92 -39.01 -22.67 -3.01
C SER A 92 -38.70 -22.71 -1.51
N TYR A 93 -39.62 -23.23 -0.68
CA TYR A 93 -39.42 -23.37 0.77
C TYR A 93 -38.21 -24.27 1.10
N PHE A 94 -38.05 -25.37 0.38
CA PHE A 94 -36.95 -26.32 0.54
C PHE A 94 -35.67 -25.80 -0.11
N LEU A 95 -35.81 -25.18 -1.29
CA LEU A 95 -34.70 -24.59 -2.02
C LEU A 95 -33.99 -23.49 -1.22
N GLU A 96 -34.75 -22.70 -0.46
CA GLU A 96 -34.22 -21.64 0.40
C GLU A 96 -33.14 -22.15 1.34
N ALA A 97 -33.42 -23.25 2.06
CA ALA A 97 -32.47 -23.86 2.99
C ALA A 97 -31.22 -24.40 2.26
N LEU A 98 -31.41 -25.01 1.10
CA LEU A 98 -30.31 -25.57 0.31
C LEU A 98 -29.37 -24.51 -0.26
N VAL A 99 -29.90 -23.36 -0.69
CA VAL A 99 -29.09 -22.25 -1.22
C VAL A 99 -28.11 -21.73 -0.16
N PHE A 100 -28.52 -21.69 1.11
CA PHE A 100 -27.62 -21.29 2.22
C PHE A 100 -26.58 -22.36 2.58
N LEU A 101 -26.88 -23.64 2.37
CA LEU A 101 -25.97 -24.75 2.68
C LEU A 101 -25.00 -25.09 1.54
N ALA A 102 -25.42 -24.89 0.28
CA ALA A 102 -24.68 -25.26 -0.92
C ALA A 102 -23.22 -24.77 -0.97
N PRO A 103 -22.87 -23.54 -0.51
CA PRO A 103 -21.48 -23.06 -0.54
C PRO A 103 -20.54 -23.84 0.40
N PHE A 104 -21.10 -24.53 1.39
CA PHE A 104 -20.36 -25.22 2.45
C PHE A 104 -20.33 -26.75 2.23
N CYS A 105 -20.87 -27.23 1.11
CA CYS A 105 -20.84 -28.64 0.75
C CYS A 105 -19.42 -29.09 0.37
N LYS A 106 -18.97 -30.23 0.90
CA LYS A 106 -17.68 -30.85 0.52
C LYS A 106 -17.61 -31.27 -0.96
N SER A 107 -18.74 -31.55 -1.58
CA SER A 107 -18.88 -31.94 -2.99
C SER A 107 -20.02 -31.16 -3.65
N PRO A 108 -19.99 -30.92 -4.98
CA PRO A 108 -21.02 -30.15 -5.66
C PRO A 108 -22.41 -30.75 -5.42
N LEU A 109 -23.37 -29.90 -5.04
CA LEU A 109 -24.74 -30.29 -4.78
C LEU A 109 -25.57 -30.20 -6.08
N ASN A 110 -25.86 -31.35 -6.67
CA ASN A 110 -26.73 -31.48 -7.84
C ASN A 110 -28.07 -32.05 -7.38
N ILE A 111 -29.10 -31.23 -7.26
CA ILE A 111 -30.39 -31.67 -6.72
C ILE A 111 -31.55 -31.49 -7.70
N THR A 112 -32.38 -32.52 -7.82
CA THR A 112 -33.65 -32.49 -8.55
C THR A 112 -34.79 -32.57 -7.53
N LEU A 113 -35.58 -31.51 -7.44
CA LEU A 113 -36.74 -31.42 -6.54
C LEU A 113 -38.04 -31.59 -7.33
N HIS A 114 -38.87 -32.54 -6.92
CA HIS A 114 -40.21 -32.75 -7.46
C HIS A 114 -41.26 -32.18 -6.50
N GLY A 115 -42.30 -31.52 -7.01
CA GLY A 115 -43.34 -30.90 -6.19
C GLY A 115 -44.02 -29.72 -6.87
N VAL A 116 -44.73 -28.90 -6.08
CA VAL A 116 -45.46 -27.73 -6.58
C VAL A 116 -44.51 -26.53 -6.69
N THR A 117 -44.44 -25.90 -7.87
CA THR A 117 -43.52 -24.78 -8.16
C THR A 117 -44.08 -23.40 -7.78
N ASN A 118 -45.39 -23.26 -7.65
CA ASN A 118 -46.08 -22.02 -7.32
C ASN A 118 -47.31 -22.29 -6.45
N ILE A 119 -47.39 -21.64 -5.29
CA ILE A 119 -48.55 -21.61 -4.38
C ILE A 119 -48.87 -20.14 -4.06
N TYR A 120 -50.15 -19.80 -3.93
CA TYR A 120 -50.59 -18.44 -3.58
C TYR A 120 -50.02 -18.03 -2.21
N ASN A 121 -49.51 -16.79 -2.09
CA ASN A 121 -48.80 -16.25 -0.92
C ASN A 121 -47.45 -16.91 -0.56
N GLU A 122 -46.83 -17.68 -1.46
CA GLU A 122 -45.46 -18.17 -1.29
C GLU A 122 -44.53 -17.63 -2.39
N ILE A 123 -43.22 -17.55 -2.08
CA ILE A 123 -42.20 -17.10 -3.04
C ILE A 123 -42.08 -18.15 -4.14
N SER A 124 -42.05 -17.74 -5.41
CA SER A 124 -41.85 -18.66 -6.54
C SER A 124 -40.38 -19.06 -6.68
N VAL A 125 -40.13 -20.21 -7.31
CA VAL A 125 -38.76 -20.65 -7.63
C VAL A 125 -38.04 -19.64 -8.52
N ASP A 126 -38.76 -19.03 -9.47
CA ASP A 126 -38.21 -17.99 -10.36
C ASP A 126 -37.81 -16.72 -9.60
N ALA A 127 -38.55 -16.33 -8.56
CA ALA A 127 -38.20 -15.20 -7.72
C ALA A 127 -36.86 -15.43 -7.00
N ILE A 128 -36.65 -16.63 -6.43
CA ILE A 128 -35.37 -17.00 -5.80
C ILE A 128 -34.24 -16.95 -6.83
N ARG A 129 -34.45 -17.51 -8.03
CA ARG A 129 -33.45 -17.49 -9.11
C ARG A 129 -33.08 -16.06 -9.52
N ALA A 130 -34.06 -15.17 -9.67
CA ALA A 130 -33.82 -13.80 -10.12
C ALA A 130 -33.21 -12.90 -9.05
N THR A 131 -33.54 -13.10 -7.77
CA THR A 131 -33.14 -12.19 -6.69
C THR A 131 -31.95 -12.68 -5.89
N TRP A 132 -31.86 -13.99 -5.60
CA TRP A 132 -30.86 -14.51 -4.66
C TRP A 132 -29.62 -15.00 -5.38
N LEU A 133 -29.78 -15.65 -6.55
CA LEU A 133 -28.65 -16.18 -7.31
C LEU A 133 -27.60 -15.12 -7.69
N PRO A 134 -27.97 -13.88 -8.10
CA PRO A 134 -26.98 -12.82 -8.34
C PRO A 134 -26.24 -12.40 -7.07
N VAL A 135 -26.94 -12.34 -5.94
CA VAL A 135 -26.35 -11.98 -4.63
C VAL A 135 -25.37 -13.06 -4.18
N PHE A 136 -25.78 -14.34 -4.23
CA PHE A 136 -24.93 -15.46 -3.87
C PHE A 136 -23.74 -15.62 -4.81
N ASN A 137 -23.92 -15.48 -6.12
CA ASN A 137 -22.80 -15.48 -7.06
C ASN A 137 -21.81 -14.37 -6.72
N LYS A 138 -22.29 -13.17 -6.35
CA LYS A 138 -21.40 -12.08 -5.94
C LYS A 138 -20.66 -12.38 -4.62
N PHE A 139 -21.27 -13.10 -3.68
CA PHE A 139 -20.65 -13.49 -2.41
C PHE A 139 -19.67 -14.68 -2.55
N ILE A 140 -20.04 -15.74 -3.27
CA ILE A 140 -19.24 -16.96 -3.42
C ILE A 140 -18.07 -16.74 -4.39
N LEU A 141 -18.27 -15.99 -5.47
CA LEU A 141 -17.19 -15.66 -6.41
C LEU A 141 -16.15 -14.70 -5.79
N ASN A 142 -16.41 -14.09 -4.63
CA ASN A 142 -15.44 -13.20 -3.99
C ASN A 142 -14.22 -13.94 -3.41
N ASP A 143 -14.27 -15.24 -3.09
CA ASP A 143 -13.10 -15.93 -2.51
C ASP A 143 -12.18 -16.58 -3.56
N GLU A 144 -12.71 -17.21 -4.61
CA GLU A 144 -11.86 -17.84 -5.64
C GLU A 144 -11.54 -16.91 -6.83
N ASN A 145 -12.40 -15.92 -7.13
CA ASN A 145 -12.08 -14.91 -8.13
C ASN A 145 -11.48 -13.63 -7.55
N LEU A 146 -10.96 -13.63 -6.30
CA LEU A 146 -10.01 -12.58 -5.93
C LEU A 146 -8.62 -12.83 -6.57
N ALA A 147 -8.29 -14.08 -6.89
CA ALA A 147 -7.08 -14.43 -7.65
C ALA A 147 -7.29 -14.33 -9.17
N ILE A 148 -8.53 -14.51 -9.66
CA ILE A 148 -8.90 -14.46 -11.08
C ILE A 148 -9.89 -13.32 -11.37
N LYS A 149 -9.91 -12.28 -10.52
CA LYS A 149 -10.10 -10.92 -11.04
C LYS A 149 -8.78 -10.63 -11.74
N LYS A 150 -8.66 -11.13 -12.98
CA LYS A 150 -8.05 -10.31 -14.01
C LYS A 150 -8.63 -8.93 -13.76
N MET A 151 -7.77 -8.00 -13.39
CA MET A 151 -8.04 -6.58 -13.49
C MET A 151 -8.45 -6.32 -14.95
N SER A 152 -9.71 -6.56 -15.27
CA SER A 152 -10.38 -5.98 -16.41
C SER A 152 -10.57 -4.52 -16.06
N VAL A 153 -9.47 -3.77 -16.08
CA VAL A 153 -9.47 -2.32 -16.06
C VAL A 153 -9.85 -1.93 -17.48
N THR A 154 -11.14 -1.76 -17.71
CA THR A 154 -11.67 -1.34 -19.01
C THR A 154 -11.81 0.18 -19.13
N GLU A 155 -11.37 0.96 -18.13
CA GLU A 155 -11.31 2.42 -18.22
C GLU A 155 -9.93 2.93 -17.82
N ALA A 156 -9.31 3.68 -18.73
CA ALA A 156 -8.08 4.40 -18.46
C ALA A 156 -8.37 5.56 -17.50
N LEU A 157 -7.52 5.76 -16.50
CA LEU A 157 -7.63 6.90 -15.61
C LEU A 157 -7.11 8.15 -16.32
N THR A 158 -7.98 9.16 -16.46
CA THR A 158 -7.61 10.43 -17.05
C THR A 158 -7.16 11.41 -15.97
N PHE A 159 -6.07 12.12 -16.24
CA PHE A 159 -5.53 13.16 -15.38
C PHE A 159 -5.22 14.39 -16.21
N GLU A 160 -5.18 15.54 -15.55
CA GLU A 160 -4.81 16.82 -16.18
C GLU A 160 -3.54 17.37 -15.54
N GLY A 161 -2.76 18.08 -16.35
CA GLY A 161 -1.56 18.80 -15.94
C GLY A 161 -0.32 17.93 -15.70
N CYS A 162 0.82 18.60 -15.50
CA CYS A 162 2.12 17.97 -15.29
C CYS A 162 2.44 17.66 -13.81
N ASN A 163 1.60 18.09 -12.88
CA ASN A 163 1.88 17.94 -11.45
C ASN A 163 1.85 16.46 -11.05
N LEU A 164 2.80 16.07 -10.20
CA LEU A 164 2.90 14.72 -9.61
C LEU A 164 3.03 13.60 -10.65
N PHE A 165 3.58 13.93 -11.83
CA PHE A 165 3.74 12.99 -12.95
C PHE A 165 4.41 11.68 -12.52
N ARG A 166 5.49 11.77 -11.74
CA ARG A 166 6.21 10.60 -11.16
C ARG A 166 5.30 9.67 -10.36
N GLN A 167 4.51 10.23 -9.44
CA GLN A 167 3.62 9.44 -8.58
C GLN A 167 2.56 8.72 -9.41
N ARG A 168 1.98 9.41 -10.40
CA ARG A 168 0.93 8.84 -11.28
C ARG A 168 1.49 7.66 -12.09
N ILE A 169 2.68 7.82 -12.67
CA ILE A 169 3.35 6.74 -13.43
C ILE A 169 3.68 5.56 -12.53
N VAL A 170 4.27 5.80 -11.35
CA VAL A 170 4.59 4.73 -10.39
C VAL A 170 3.33 3.98 -9.94
N CYS A 171 2.26 4.69 -9.55
CA CYS A 171 0.99 4.08 -9.17
C CYS A 171 0.34 3.33 -10.34
N SER A 172 0.45 3.83 -11.57
CA SER A 172 -0.04 3.15 -12.77
C SER A 172 0.67 1.81 -12.98
N ILE A 173 1.99 1.77 -12.85
CA ILE A 173 2.78 0.53 -12.98
C ILE A 173 2.43 -0.46 -11.87
N LEU A 174 2.40 -0.01 -10.61
CA LEU A 174 2.14 -0.86 -9.46
C LEU A 174 0.72 -1.41 -9.49
N SER A 175 -0.27 -0.59 -9.86
CA SER A 175 -1.65 -1.03 -9.99
C SER A 175 -1.92 -1.80 -11.28
N GLY A 176 -1.13 -1.63 -12.34
CA GLY A 176 -1.46 -2.16 -13.68
C GLY A 176 -2.62 -1.43 -14.37
N ARG A 177 -3.04 -0.25 -13.86
CA ARG A 177 -4.09 0.58 -14.49
C ARG A 177 -3.48 1.52 -15.52
N ARG A 178 -4.08 1.58 -16.71
CA ARG A 178 -3.69 2.50 -17.80
C ARG A 178 -4.04 3.93 -17.43
N ILE A 179 -3.20 4.89 -17.82
CA ILE A 179 -3.44 6.31 -17.57
C ILE A 179 -3.31 7.16 -18.82
N GLU A 180 -4.06 8.24 -18.89
CA GLU A 180 -3.96 9.28 -19.90
C GLU A 180 -3.81 10.64 -19.19
N VAL A 181 -2.70 11.34 -19.45
CA VAL A 181 -2.43 12.66 -18.87
C VAL A 181 -2.59 13.70 -19.98
N ASN A 182 -3.59 14.58 -19.84
CA ASN A 182 -3.93 15.64 -20.77
C ASN A 182 -3.47 17.01 -20.25
N GLU A 183 -3.48 18.01 -21.14
CA GLU A 183 -3.17 19.42 -20.80
C GLU A 183 -1.83 19.58 -20.05
N ILE A 184 -0.77 18.93 -20.54
CA ILE A 184 0.58 19.11 -20.02
C ILE A 184 1.13 20.44 -20.54
N ARG A 185 1.10 21.47 -19.69
CA ARG A 185 1.66 22.82 -19.96
C ARG A 185 1.13 23.44 -21.26
N PRO A 186 -0.19 23.57 -21.45
CA PRO A 186 -0.75 24.10 -22.70
C PRO A 186 -0.44 25.59 -22.91
N HIS A 187 -0.11 26.32 -21.84
CA HIS A 187 0.11 27.77 -21.85
C HIS A 187 1.57 28.20 -21.71
N ASP A 188 2.52 27.25 -21.57
CA ASP A 188 3.95 27.57 -21.50
C ASP A 188 4.49 27.91 -22.91
N GLU A 189 5.56 28.71 -22.98
CA GLU A 189 6.24 29.01 -24.26
C GLU A 189 6.71 27.74 -24.99
N SER A 190 7.14 26.73 -24.22
CA SER A 190 7.45 25.38 -24.68
C SER A 190 6.39 24.41 -24.16
N PRO A 191 5.28 24.18 -24.90
CA PRO A 191 4.20 23.33 -24.43
C PRO A 191 4.59 21.85 -24.41
N GLY A 192 3.93 21.07 -23.54
CA GLY A 192 4.07 19.62 -23.46
C GLY A 192 5.05 19.10 -22.41
N VAL A 193 5.42 17.83 -22.58
CA VAL A 193 6.38 17.12 -21.74
C VAL A 193 7.78 17.69 -21.86
N LYS A 194 8.50 17.74 -20.74
CA LYS A 194 9.90 18.17 -20.68
C LYS A 194 10.86 16.99 -20.82
N ASP A 195 12.11 17.28 -21.16
CA ASP A 195 13.15 16.26 -21.38
C ASP A 195 13.31 15.27 -20.21
N HIS A 196 13.25 15.74 -18.96
CA HIS A 196 13.33 14.86 -17.79
C HIS A 196 12.14 13.91 -17.65
N GLU A 197 10.95 14.32 -18.08
CA GLU A 197 9.75 13.47 -18.07
C GLU A 197 9.87 12.41 -19.16
N VAL A 198 10.32 12.78 -20.36
CA VAL A 198 10.59 11.84 -21.46
C VAL A 198 11.69 10.83 -21.06
N LYS A 199 12.76 11.30 -20.42
CA LYS A 199 13.82 10.43 -19.89
C LYS A 199 13.29 9.50 -18.79
N LEU A 200 12.39 9.98 -17.92
CA LEU A 200 11.78 9.13 -16.90
C LEU A 200 10.95 8.02 -17.53
N LEU A 201 10.12 8.35 -18.52
CA LEU A 201 9.33 7.37 -19.27
C LEU A 201 10.24 6.34 -19.95
N SER A 202 11.31 6.80 -20.60
CA SER A 202 12.30 5.94 -21.24
C SER A 202 13.03 5.01 -20.25
N LEU A 203 13.34 5.50 -19.04
CA LEU A 203 13.93 4.70 -17.97
C LEU A 203 12.94 3.61 -17.52
N ILE A 204 11.68 3.96 -17.32
CA ILE A 204 10.63 3.02 -16.94
C ILE A 204 10.44 1.95 -18.02
N GLU A 205 10.43 2.33 -19.32
CA GLU A 205 10.37 1.38 -20.43
C GLU A 205 11.54 0.39 -20.45
N LYS A 206 12.74 0.80 -19.98
CA LYS A 206 13.88 -0.12 -19.84
C LYS A 206 13.76 -1.08 -18.65
N VAL A 207 13.13 -0.63 -17.55
CA VAL A 207 12.97 -1.43 -16.32
C VAL A 207 11.79 -2.40 -16.41
N THR A 208 10.79 -2.06 -17.24
CA THR A 208 9.56 -2.82 -17.43
C THR A 208 9.55 -3.53 -18.78
N ASN A 209 8.74 -4.57 -18.91
CA ASN A 209 8.53 -5.28 -20.17
C ASN A 209 7.06 -5.18 -20.59
N GLY A 210 6.82 -4.76 -21.83
CA GLY A 210 5.48 -4.59 -22.40
C GLY A 210 4.80 -3.26 -22.07
N THR A 211 5.50 -2.32 -21.41
CA THR A 211 5.01 -0.94 -21.23
C THR A 211 4.95 -0.25 -22.58
N ARG A 212 3.89 0.50 -22.84
CA ARG A 212 3.73 1.31 -24.06
C ARG A 212 3.46 2.75 -23.69
N VAL A 213 4.29 3.66 -24.19
CA VAL A 213 4.15 5.09 -23.98
C VAL A 213 3.87 5.76 -25.32
N ASN A 214 2.72 6.42 -25.43
CA ASN A 214 2.34 7.18 -26.62
C ASN A 214 2.23 8.66 -26.24
N ILE A 215 3.13 9.47 -26.80
CA ILE A 215 3.15 10.91 -26.61
C ILE A 215 2.52 11.57 -27.85
N SER A 216 1.61 12.53 -27.65
CA SER A 216 1.00 13.26 -28.77
C SER A 216 2.04 14.08 -29.52
N ARG A 217 1.75 14.45 -30.79
CA ARG A 217 2.64 15.28 -31.61
C ARG A 217 3.03 16.60 -30.93
N THR A 218 2.12 17.17 -30.14
CA THR A 218 2.32 18.41 -29.37
C THR A 218 2.96 18.18 -28.00
N GLY A 219 3.13 16.93 -27.56
CA GLY A 219 3.64 16.60 -26.22
C GLY A 219 2.68 16.91 -25.07
N THR A 220 1.50 17.44 -25.35
CA THR A 220 0.51 17.87 -24.34
C THR A 220 -0.34 16.73 -23.78
N THR A 221 -0.33 15.57 -24.45
CA THR A 221 -1.04 14.36 -24.01
C THR A 221 -0.09 13.18 -23.99
N VAL A 222 -0.11 12.42 -22.89
CA VAL A 222 0.65 11.17 -22.73
C VAL A 222 -0.31 10.05 -22.36
N ARG A 223 -0.34 8.99 -23.18
CA ARG A 223 -1.00 7.72 -22.84
C ARG A 223 0.04 6.73 -22.39
N PHE A 224 -0.18 6.13 -21.23
CA PHE A 224 0.74 5.21 -20.60
C PHE A 224 0.01 3.90 -20.26
N ASP A 225 0.40 2.83 -20.96
CA ASP A 225 -0.05 1.48 -20.70
C ASP A 225 1.05 0.73 -19.92
N PRO A 226 0.85 0.40 -18.63
CA PRO A 226 1.87 -0.26 -17.81
C PRO A 226 2.11 -1.71 -18.23
N GLY A 227 3.38 -2.12 -18.25
CA GLY A 227 3.84 -3.50 -18.43
C GLY A 227 4.26 -4.17 -17.12
N MET A 228 4.88 -5.35 -17.22
CA MET A 228 5.41 -6.10 -16.08
C MET A 228 6.78 -5.56 -15.64
N ILE A 229 7.03 -5.49 -14.33
CA ILE A 229 8.31 -5.01 -13.79
C ILE A 229 9.35 -6.13 -13.88
N HIS A 230 10.32 -6.00 -14.79
CA HIS A 230 11.29 -7.06 -15.04
C HIS A 230 12.57 -6.89 -14.21
N GLY A 231 13.08 -5.67 -14.11
CA GLY A 231 14.37 -5.37 -13.49
C GLY A 231 15.56 -5.66 -14.40
N GLY A 232 16.71 -6.02 -13.82
CA GLY A 232 17.93 -6.36 -14.56
C GLY A 232 19.07 -5.36 -14.40
N THR A 233 20.10 -5.47 -15.25
CA THR A 233 21.27 -4.57 -15.25
C THR A 233 21.11 -3.52 -16.33
N ILE A 234 21.08 -2.24 -15.95
CA ILE A 234 20.77 -1.12 -16.86
C ILE A 234 21.76 0.02 -16.64
N GLU A 235 22.23 0.61 -17.74
CA GLU A 235 22.95 1.88 -17.74
C GLU A 235 22.07 2.96 -18.38
N PHE A 236 21.93 4.10 -17.72
CA PHE A 236 21.02 5.15 -18.15
C PHE A 236 21.56 6.56 -17.88
N ASP A 237 21.44 7.43 -18.89
CA ASP A 237 21.76 8.86 -18.79
C ASP A 237 20.51 9.68 -18.46
N CYS A 238 20.45 10.17 -17.23
CA CYS A 238 19.41 11.07 -16.72
C CYS A 238 19.49 12.48 -17.29
N GLY A 239 20.62 12.89 -17.88
CA GLY A 239 20.87 14.25 -18.33
C GLY A 239 21.12 15.23 -17.18
N THR A 240 20.96 16.52 -17.48
CA THR A 240 21.31 17.62 -16.57
C THR A 240 20.12 18.43 -16.06
N SER A 241 18.92 18.22 -16.61
CA SER A 241 17.75 19.04 -16.30
C SER A 241 17.17 18.82 -14.89
N ARG A 242 17.38 17.65 -14.29
CA ARG A 242 16.89 17.26 -12.95
C ARG A 242 17.92 16.41 -12.24
N CYS A 243 17.87 16.40 -10.91
CA CYS A 243 18.74 15.57 -10.09
C CYS A 243 18.45 14.08 -10.32
N ILE A 244 19.46 13.22 -10.21
CA ILE A 244 19.32 11.75 -10.27
C ILE A 244 18.30 11.25 -9.23
N SER A 245 18.15 11.96 -8.11
CA SER A 245 17.12 11.68 -7.10
C SER A 245 15.69 11.63 -7.67
N TYR A 246 15.41 12.44 -8.69
CA TYR A 246 14.11 12.46 -9.37
C TYR A 246 13.75 11.10 -9.99
N PHE A 247 14.76 10.41 -10.54
CA PHE A 247 14.62 9.09 -11.16
C PHE A 247 14.71 7.98 -10.11
N LEU A 248 15.61 8.13 -9.13
CA LEU A 248 15.74 7.19 -8.01
C LEU A 248 14.45 7.06 -7.23
N GLU A 249 13.69 8.15 -7.08
CA GLU A 249 12.39 8.11 -6.42
C GLU A 249 11.50 7.02 -7.02
N ALA A 250 11.25 7.07 -8.33
CA ALA A 250 10.44 6.07 -9.02
C ALA A 250 11.03 4.65 -8.90
N LEU A 251 12.36 4.53 -8.98
CA LEU A 251 13.03 3.23 -8.85
C LEU A 251 12.86 2.63 -7.46
N VAL A 252 12.99 3.40 -6.38
CA VAL A 252 12.86 2.90 -5.00
C VAL A 252 11.47 2.31 -4.75
N PHE A 253 10.42 2.91 -5.33
CA PHE A 253 9.05 2.38 -5.24
C PHE A 253 8.87 1.05 -5.99
N LEU A 254 9.45 0.93 -7.18
CA LEU A 254 9.22 -0.21 -8.08
C LEU A 254 10.17 -1.38 -7.83
N ALA A 255 11.38 -1.10 -7.37
CA ALA A 255 12.48 -2.06 -7.33
C ALA A 255 12.21 -3.34 -6.52
N PRO A 256 11.49 -3.32 -5.38
CA PRO A 256 11.14 -4.54 -4.64
C PRO A 256 10.32 -5.53 -5.47
N PHE A 257 9.53 -5.03 -6.43
CA PHE A 257 8.55 -5.80 -7.17
C PHE A 257 9.05 -6.26 -8.55
N CYS A 258 10.36 -6.18 -8.79
CA CYS A 258 10.98 -6.68 -10.00
C CYS A 258 10.96 -8.21 -10.08
N LYS A 259 11.01 -8.76 -11.30
CA LYS A 259 11.25 -10.19 -11.54
C LYS A 259 12.69 -10.62 -11.23
N SER A 260 13.64 -9.79 -11.62
CA SER A 260 15.09 -9.99 -11.47
C SER A 260 15.69 -8.85 -10.63
N PRO A 261 16.80 -9.07 -9.88
CA PRO A 261 17.40 -8.04 -9.06
C PRO A 261 17.77 -6.83 -9.93
N LEU A 262 17.52 -5.63 -9.41
CA LEU A 262 17.70 -4.41 -10.17
C LEU A 262 19.07 -3.81 -9.87
N ASN A 263 19.91 -3.70 -10.90
CA ASN A 263 21.26 -3.12 -10.84
C ASN A 263 21.38 -2.01 -11.88
N ILE A 264 21.15 -0.76 -11.47
CA ILE A 264 21.16 0.38 -12.39
C ILE A 264 22.36 1.29 -12.12
N THR A 265 23.05 1.70 -13.17
CA THR A 265 24.01 2.81 -13.11
C THR A 265 23.40 4.03 -13.81
N LEU A 266 23.18 5.09 -13.04
CA LEU A 266 22.58 6.35 -13.47
C LEU A 266 23.69 7.41 -13.63
N HIS A 267 23.68 8.10 -14.77
CA HIS A 267 24.59 9.18 -15.11
C HIS A 267 23.82 10.50 -15.14
N GLY A 268 24.37 11.57 -14.58
CA GLY A 268 23.69 12.88 -14.58
C GLY A 268 24.14 13.78 -13.44
N VAL A 269 23.24 14.63 -12.96
CA VAL A 269 23.50 15.56 -11.85
C VAL A 269 23.07 14.94 -10.52
N THR A 270 23.97 14.91 -9.53
CA THR A 270 23.69 14.36 -8.17
C THR A 270 23.15 15.40 -7.20
N ASN A 271 23.41 16.68 -7.45
CA ASN A 271 23.04 17.78 -6.58
C ASN A 271 22.61 19.00 -7.42
N ILE A 272 21.36 19.41 -7.22
CA ILE A 272 20.77 20.64 -7.79
C ILE A 272 20.23 21.45 -6.62
N TYR A 273 20.40 22.77 -6.68
CA TYR A 273 19.86 23.66 -5.66
C TYR A 273 18.33 23.53 -5.56
N ASN A 274 17.81 23.46 -4.34
CA ASN A 274 16.38 23.30 -4.05
C ASN A 274 15.73 22.00 -4.58
N GLU A 275 16.53 20.98 -4.87
CA GLU A 275 16.06 19.61 -5.09
C GLU A 275 16.67 18.66 -4.06
N ILE A 276 15.95 17.58 -3.75
CA ILE A 276 16.47 16.56 -2.83
C ILE A 276 17.71 15.88 -3.42
N SER A 277 18.77 15.73 -2.62
CA SER A 277 19.97 15.06 -3.10
C SER A 277 19.88 13.54 -3.07
N VAL A 278 20.83 12.89 -3.76
CA VAL A 278 20.99 11.43 -3.69
C VAL A 278 21.38 10.97 -2.28
N ASP A 279 22.12 11.79 -1.54
CA ASP A 279 22.51 11.50 -0.15
C ASP A 279 21.29 11.48 0.78
N ALA A 280 20.33 12.38 0.57
CA ALA A 280 19.08 12.43 1.32
C ALA A 280 18.26 11.16 1.13
N ILE A 281 17.98 10.75 -0.12
CA ILE A 281 17.26 9.48 -0.40
C ILE A 281 18.01 8.30 0.25
N ARG A 282 19.34 8.23 0.12
CA ARG A 282 20.12 7.15 0.72
C ARG A 282 19.99 7.11 2.25
N ALA A 283 19.98 8.26 2.91
CA ALA A 283 19.99 8.30 4.37
C ALA A 283 18.60 8.17 5.00
N THR A 284 17.55 8.73 4.39
CA THR A 284 16.21 8.80 5.00
C THR A 284 15.24 7.77 4.42
N TRP A 285 15.35 7.43 3.13
CA TRP A 285 14.41 6.50 2.50
C TRP A 285 14.81 5.04 2.73
N LEU A 286 16.12 4.72 2.76
CA LEU A 286 16.58 3.35 3.03
C LEU A 286 16.16 2.84 4.41
N PRO A 287 16.26 3.61 5.51
CA PRO A 287 15.75 3.16 6.81
C PRO A 287 14.25 2.88 6.80
N VAL A 288 13.45 3.71 6.11
CA VAL A 288 12.01 3.50 5.95
C VAL A 288 11.75 2.23 5.14
N PHE A 289 12.43 2.06 4.01
CA PHE A 289 12.36 0.87 3.17
C PHE A 289 12.65 -0.42 3.96
N ASN A 290 13.73 -0.42 4.75
CA ASN A 290 14.13 -1.55 5.58
C ASN A 290 13.14 -1.84 6.72
N LYS A 291 12.23 -0.90 7.06
CA LYS A 291 11.13 -1.22 7.98
C LYS A 291 10.11 -2.15 7.32
N PHE A 292 9.84 -2.02 6.02
CA PHE A 292 8.85 -2.85 5.31
C PHE A 292 9.43 -4.16 4.73
N ILE A 293 10.75 -4.25 4.61
CA ILE A 293 11.44 -5.37 3.94
C ILE A 293 12.47 -5.96 4.89
N LEU A 294 12.36 -7.27 5.16
CA LEU A 294 13.37 -8.06 5.88
C LEU A 294 14.03 -9.02 4.90
N ASN A 295 15.13 -8.61 4.29
CA ASN A 295 15.95 -9.47 3.44
C ASN A 295 17.42 -9.38 3.89
N ASP A 296 18.19 -10.44 3.64
CA ASP A 296 19.65 -10.45 3.88
C ASP A 296 20.39 -9.51 2.92
N GLU A 297 19.86 -9.33 1.71
CA GLU A 297 20.33 -8.35 0.74
C GLU A 297 19.59 -7.03 0.91
N ASN A 298 20.34 -5.96 1.18
CA ASN A 298 19.78 -4.62 1.40
C ASN A 298 19.79 -3.79 0.12
N LEU A 299 18.79 -2.91 0.00
CA LEU A 299 18.78 -1.82 -0.97
C LEU A 299 20.03 -0.94 -0.77
N ALA A 300 20.80 -0.73 -1.84
CA ALA A 300 22.07 -0.01 -1.77
C ALA A 300 22.14 1.10 -2.83
N ILE A 301 22.44 2.31 -2.39
CA ILE A 301 22.70 3.48 -3.24
C ILE A 301 24.14 3.92 -3.04
N LYS A 302 24.97 3.76 -4.07
CA LYS A 302 26.40 4.08 -4.05
C LYS A 302 26.71 5.21 -5.03
N ILE A 303 27.21 6.33 -4.52
CA ILE A 303 27.66 7.45 -5.33
C ILE A 303 29.12 7.19 -5.72
N LYS A 304 29.39 6.88 -6.99
CA LYS A 304 30.75 6.66 -7.52
C LYS A 304 31.43 7.99 -7.84
N CYS A 305 30.72 8.86 -8.55
CA CYS A 305 31.14 10.20 -8.92
C CYS A 305 30.04 11.19 -8.53
N ARG A 306 30.44 12.36 -8.01
CA ARG A 306 29.52 13.47 -7.76
C ARG A 306 29.49 14.39 -8.97
N GLY A 307 28.33 14.93 -9.32
CA GLY A 307 28.17 15.88 -10.42
C GLY A 307 27.20 16.99 -10.04
N PHE A 308 27.67 18.23 -10.06
CA PHE A 308 26.85 19.42 -9.75
C PHE A 308 26.24 19.97 -11.03
N ALA A 309 25.08 20.61 -10.92
CA ALA A 309 24.58 21.46 -12.01
C ALA A 309 25.58 22.61 -12.26
N PRO A 310 25.75 23.07 -13.51
CA PRO A 310 24.95 22.73 -14.70
C PRO A 310 25.42 21.48 -15.49
N ASP A 311 26.71 21.15 -15.50
CA ASP A 311 27.28 20.17 -16.46
C ASP A 311 27.25 18.72 -15.96
N GLY A 312 26.90 18.49 -14.69
CA GLY A 312 26.72 17.17 -14.11
C GLY A 312 28.00 16.33 -14.07
N GLY A 313 27.95 15.11 -14.62
CA GLY A 313 29.04 14.14 -14.58
C GLY A 313 29.07 13.23 -13.35
N GLY A 314 27.95 13.16 -12.62
CA GLY A 314 27.75 12.26 -11.51
C GLY A 314 27.37 10.86 -11.97
N VAL A 315 27.77 9.85 -11.18
CA VAL A 315 27.50 8.43 -11.45
C VAL A 315 27.04 7.77 -10.16
N VAL A 316 25.84 7.21 -10.17
CA VAL A 316 25.21 6.55 -9.02
C VAL A 316 24.85 5.13 -9.40
N THR A 317 25.25 4.16 -8.58
CA THR A 317 24.82 2.77 -8.70
C THR A 317 23.72 2.48 -7.69
N PHE A 318 22.60 1.97 -8.18
CA PHE A 318 21.43 1.57 -7.43
C PHE A 318 21.26 0.05 -7.54
N THR A 319 21.27 -0.64 -6.41
CA THR A 319 21.06 -2.09 -6.31
C THR A 319 19.89 -2.38 -5.39
N SER A 320 18.92 -3.15 -5.85
CA SER A 320 17.73 -3.51 -5.05
C SER A 320 17.48 -5.01 -5.03
N PRO A 321 17.13 -5.56 -3.86
CA PRO A 321 16.67 -6.94 -3.74
C PRO A 321 15.24 -7.09 -4.29
N ILE A 322 14.84 -8.33 -4.53
CA ILE A 322 13.46 -8.69 -4.88
C ILE A 322 12.72 -9.12 -3.62
N VAL A 323 11.48 -8.66 -3.50
CA VAL A 323 10.57 -9.01 -2.41
C VAL A 323 9.29 -9.58 -2.99
N GLN A 324 8.71 -10.57 -2.29
CA GLN A 324 7.42 -11.12 -2.69
C GLN A 324 6.25 -10.31 -2.11
N LYS A 325 6.32 -9.99 -0.83
CA LYS A 325 5.32 -9.24 -0.08
C LYS A 325 5.99 -8.30 0.91
N LEU A 326 5.40 -7.13 1.14
CA LEU A 326 5.83 -6.19 2.16
C LEU A 326 5.16 -6.52 3.49
N ARG A 327 5.91 -6.48 4.59
CA ARG A 327 5.34 -6.70 5.92
C ARG A 327 4.61 -5.45 6.41
N PRO A 328 3.52 -5.61 7.18
CA PRO A 328 2.93 -4.49 7.90
C PRO A 328 3.91 -3.95 8.95
N THR A 329 3.86 -2.65 9.20
CA THR A 329 4.74 -1.99 10.18
C THR A 329 3.95 -1.15 11.17
N LEU A 330 4.33 -1.21 12.44
CA LEU A 330 3.78 -0.38 13.52
C LEU A 330 4.86 0.57 14.03
N ARG A 331 4.72 1.85 13.72
CA ARG A 331 5.66 2.93 14.05
C ARG A 331 4.89 4.12 14.59
N GLU A 332 4.58 4.07 15.89
CA GLU A 332 3.80 5.11 16.57
C GLU A 332 4.69 6.16 17.23
N LYS A 333 5.94 5.82 17.60
CA LYS A 333 6.85 6.71 18.33
C LYS A 333 8.18 6.88 17.58
N PRO A 334 8.69 8.11 17.41
CA PRO A 334 9.93 8.37 16.68
C PRO A 334 11.20 8.11 17.49
N GLY A 335 11.10 8.07 18.83
CA GLY A 335 12.25 7.94 19.73
C GLY A 335 13.01 9.25 19.95
N LYS A 336 14.02 9.21 20.82
CA LYS A 336 14.85 10.39 21.14
C LYS A 336 16.00 10.53 20.15
N VAL A 337 16.26 11.74 19.65
CA VAL A 337 17.46 12.05 18.87
C VAL A 337 18.68 11.99 19.80
N TRP A 338 19.69 11.20 19.45
CA TRP A 338 20.85 11.00 20.33
C TRP A 338 22.20 11.37 19.70
N LYS A 339 22.27 11.47 18.35
CA LYS A 339 23.50 11.87 17.65
C LYS A 339 23.21 12.57 16.33
N PHE A 340 24.16 13.39 15.91
CA PHE A 340 24.19 13.99 14.58
C PHE A 340 25.36 13.42 13.77
N ARG A 341 25.07 13.04 12.52
CA ARG A 341 26.05 12.56 11.54
C ARG A 341 25.95 13.40 10.27
N GLY A 342 27.03 13.53 9.51
CA GLY A 342 26.99 14.31 8.29
C GLY A 342 28.11 14.04 7.31
N LEU A 343 27.95 14.63 6.13
CA LEU A 343 28.86 14.58 5.00
C LEU A 343 29.00 15.98 4.41
N ALA A 344 30.16 16.58 4.56
CA ALA A 344 30.57 17.81 3.88
C ALA A 344 31.23 17.41 2.56
N TYR A 345 30.52 17.56 1.45
CA TYR A 345 31.03 17.19 0.13
C TYR A 345 31.59 18.40 -0.61
N VAL A 346 32.73 18.22 -1.26
CA VAL A 346 33.47 19.29 -1.93
C VAL A 346 34.07 18.76 -3.24
N CYS A 347 33.65 19.33 -4.37
CA CYS A 347 34.06 18.89 -5.70
C CYS A 347 34.73 20.02 -6.48
N LYS A 348 35.95 19.77 -6.98
CA LYS A 348 36.78 20.72 -7.74
C LYS A 348 37.02 22.09 -7.08
N VAL A 349 36.87 22.18 -5.76
CA VAL A 349 37.18 23.39 -4.98
C VAL A 349 38.03 23.04 -3.75
N SER A 350 38.51 24.07 -3.05
CA SER A 350 39.40 23.89 -1.89
C SER A 350 38.73 23.12 -0.76
N PRO A 351 39.40 22.11 -0.16
CA PRO A 351 38.86 21.38 0.99
C PRO A 351 38.74 22.24 2.26
N SER A 352 39.38 23.42 2.30
CA SER A 352 39.19 24.39 3.40
C SER A 352 37.73 24.85 3.51
N LEU A 353 36.97 24.86 2.42
CA LEU A 353 35.54 25.18 2.42
C LEU A 353 34.73 24.16 3.21
N ALA A 354 35.12 22.87 3.17
CA ALA A 354 34.46 21.82 3.96
C ALA A 354 34.58 22.09 5.46
N GLN A 355 35.76 22.47 5.91
CA GLN A 355 36.01 22.75 7.32
C GLN A 355 35.23 23.96 7.83
N ARG A 356 35.12 25.02 7.01
CA ARG A 356 34.30 26.19 7.31
C ARG A 356 32.81 25.84 7.47
N MET A 357 32.26 25.03 6.55
CA MET A 357 30.88 24.52 6.67
C MET A 357 30.68 23.71 7.95
N ILE A 358 31.61 22.78 8.24
CA ILE A 358 31.53 21.92 9.42
C ILE A 358 31.56 22.73 10.71
N GLN A 359 32.44 23.74 10.80
CA GLN A 359 32.54 24.59 11.98
C GLN A 359 31.27 25.40 12.21
N ALA A 360 30.70 25.97 11.15
CA ALA A 360 29.43 26.70 11.23
C ALA A 360 28.28 25.79 11.68
N ALA A 361 28.10 24.62 11.06
CA ALA A 361 27.07 23.66 11.44
C ALA A 361 27.25 23.16 12.89
N LYS A 362 28.48 22.84 13.29
CA LYS A 362 28.78 22.43 14.67
C LYS A 362 28.50 23.53 15.68
N LYS A 363 28.68 24.81 15.32
CA LYS A 363 28.36 25.95 16.19
C LYS A 363 26.86 25.99 16.47
N THR A 364 26.03 25.85 15.43
CA THR A 364 24.56 25.86 15.56
C THR A 364 24.01 24.64 16.31
N LEU A 365 24.59 23.45 16.11
CA LEU A 365 24.09 22.21 16.73
C LEU A 365 24.59 21.98 18.17
N ARG A 366 25.64 22.69 18.60
CA ARG A 366 26.31 22.48 19.90
C ARG A 366 25.37 22.66 21.08
N ASP A 367 24.42 23.59 20.98
CA ASP A 367 23.51 23.93 22.06
C ASP A 367 22.48 22.81 22.34
N TYR A 368 22.36 21.83 21.44
CA TYR A 368 21.42 20.72 21.54
C TYR A 368 22.09 19.39 21.90
N ILE A 369 23.05 18.93 21.08
CA ILE A 369 23.72 17.62 21.25
C ILE A 369 25.22 17.78 20.98
N ALA A 370 26.05 17.26 21.88
CA ALA A 370 27.50 17.33 21.75
C ALA A 370 28.09 16.35 20.70
N ASP A 371 27.46 15.18 20.49
CA ASP A 371 27.91 14.18 19.50
C ASP A 371 27.53 14.60 18.07
N VAL A 372 28.34 15.49 17.50
CA VAL A 372 28.25 15.95 16.11
C VAL A 372 29.48 15.51 15.32
N TYR A 373 29.30 14.51 14.45
CA TYR A 373 30.37 14.00 13.60
C TYR A 373 30.05 14.18 12.12
N VAL A 374 30.85 15.00 11.44
CA VAL A 374 30.71 15.28 10.01
C VAL A 374 31.99 14.86 9.30
N THR A 375 31.84 14.00 8.30
CA THR A 375 32.93 13.52 7.44
C THR A 375 33.13 14.45 6.24
N VAL A 376 34.34 14.51 5.69
CA VAL A 376 34.64 15.29 4.49
C VAL A 376 34.76 14.35 3.30
N ASP A 377 33.97 14.59 2.26
CA ASP A 377 34.04 13.88 0.98
C ASP A 377 34.57 14.82 -0.10
N GLN A 378 35.90 14.83 -0.25
CA GLN A 378 36.54 15.62 -1.29
C GLN A 378 36.71 14.80 -2.56
N ARG A 379 36.23 15.32 -3.71
CA ARG A 379 36.40 14.70 -5.02
C ARG A 379 37.13 15.62 -5.98
N LYS A 380 38.12 15.05 -6.69
CA LYS A 380 38.95 15.71 -7.72
C LYS A 380 38.92 14.90 -9.02
N GLY A 381 39.30 15.54 -10.12
CA GLY A 381 39.33 14.90 -11.45
C GLY A 381 37.95 14.38 -11.87
N ALA A 382 37.90 13.23 -12.52
CA ALA A 382 36.67 12.62 -13.02
C ALA A 382 35.65 12.27 -11.91
N ALA A 383 36.12 11.97 -10.69
CA ALA A 383 35.24 11.62 -9.57
C ALA A 383 34.44 12.83 -9.02
N GLY A 384 34.90 14.06 -9.31
CA GLY A 384 34.25 15.31 -8.93
C GLY A 384 33.37 15.92 -10.03
N GLY A 385 33.04 15.14 -11.07
CA GLY A 385 32.11 15.55 -12.13
C GLY A 385 32.67 16.62 -13.05
N ASN A 386 31.78 17.38 -13.68
CA ASN A 386 32.14 18.41 -14.64
C ASN A 386 32.13 19.82 -14.02
N SER A 387 31.22 20.10 -13.09
CA SER A 387 31.09 21.43 -12.46
C SER A 387 31.63 21.46 -11.02
N PRO A 388 32.23 22.58 -10.58
CA PRO A 388 32.65 22.78 -9.20
C PRO A 388 31.46 23.04 -8.28
N GLY A 389 31.55 22.57 -7.03
CA GLY A 389 30.48 22.77 -6.05
C GLY A 389 30.85 22.26 -4.66
N PHE A 390 30.14 22.78 -3.66
CA PHE A 390 30.27 22.33 -2.27
C PHE A 390 28.91 22.34 -1.58
N GLY A 391 28.76 21.50 -0.56
CA GLY A 391 27.55 21.46 0.23
C GLY A 391 27.71 20.61 1.47
N LEU A 392 26.71 20.70 2.34
CA LEU A 392 26.68 20.00 3.60
C LEU A 392 25.37 19.23 3.71
N PHE A 393 25.51 17.93 3.98
CA PHE A 393 24.42 17.02 4.27
C PHE A 393 24.52 16.57 5.73
N LEU A 394 23.46 16.76 6.50
CA LEU A 394 23.39 16.38 7.92
C LEU A 394 22.22 15.43 8.15
N THR A 395 22.38 14.57 9.15
CA THR A 395 21.39 13.58 9.56
C THR A 395 21.31 13.52 11.08
N ALA A 396 20.10 13.28 11.57
CA ALA A 396 19.83 13.03 12.97
C ALA A 396 19.30 11.61 13.13
N GLU A 397 19.92 10.83 14.01
CA GLU A 397 19.49 9.45 14.30
C GLU A 397 18.76 9.38 15.63
N THR A 398 17.61 8.72 15.64
CA THR A 398 16.85 8.45 16.85
C THR A 398 17.13 7.06 17.42
N THR A 399 16.77 6.85 18.69
CA THR A 399 16.85 5.54 19.35
C THR A 399 16.03 4.44 18.66
N GLU A 400 14.97 4.81 17.93
CA GLU A 400 14.10 3.87 17.17
C GLU A 400 14.60 3.61 15.74
N GLY A 401 15.75 4.19 15.38
CA GLY A 401 16.32 4.11 14.05
C GLY A 401 15.48 4.85 13.01
N VAL A 402 14.97 6.04 13.37
CA VAL A 402 14.43 7.05 12.46
C VAL A 402 15.56 8.01 12.09
N PHE A 403 15.57 8.45 10.85
CA PHE A 403 16.56 9.38 10.31
C PHE A 403 15.88 10.60 9.74
N TYR A 404 16.25 11.78 10.23
CA TYR A 404 15.89 13.08 9.66
C TYR A 404 17.09 13.62 8.89
N HIS A 405 16.85 14.45 7.88
CA HIS A 405 17.92 15.11 7.16
C HIS A 405 17.74 16.62 7.08
N GLY A 406 18.87 17.30 6.90
CA GLY A 406 18.93 18.70 6.51
C GLY A 406 20.12 18.90 5.58
N GLU A 407 19.91 19.63 4.49
CA GLU A 407 20.96 19.87 3.52
C GLU A 407 20.94 21.29 2.99
N ALA A 408 22.12 21.77 2.62
CA ALA A 408 22.30 23.01 1.88
C ALA A 408 23.52 22.88 0.99
N MET A 409 23.53 23.63 -0.11
CA MET A 409 24.61 23.60 -1.08
C MET A 409 24.86 24.97 -1.70
N SER A 410 26.04 25.12 -2.32
CA SER A 410 26.40 26.29 -3.11
C SER A 410 25.53 26.40 -4.35
N VAL A 411 25.08 27.61 -4.65
CA VAL A 411 24.36 27.93 -5.89
C VAL A 411 25.36 28.11 -7.04
N PRO A 412 25.11 27.57 -8.25
CA PRO A 412 25.92 27.84 -9.43
C PRO A 412 25.99 29.34 -9.76
N LYS A 413 27.11 29.80 -10.33
CA LYS A 413 27.34 31.22 -10.63
C LYS A 413 26.34 31.82 -11.62
N ASP A 414 25.72 30.98 -12.45
CA ASP A 414 24.82 31.40 -13.53
C ASP A 414 23.38 31.60 -13.05
N THR A 415 23.10 31.35 -11.77
CA THR A 415 21.77 31.59 -11.19
C THR A 415 21.70 33.01 -10.63
N SER A 416 20.55 33.67 -10.78
CA SER A 416 20.30 35.04 -10.27
C SER A 416 20.30 35.16 -8.73
N GLU A 417 20.60 34.07 -8.01
CA GLU A 417 20.66 34.03 -6.56
C GLU A 417 22.07 34.36 -6.05
N ASN A 418 22.12 34.98 -4.87
CA ASN A 418 23.39 35.35 -4.25
C ASN A 418 24.23 34.10 -3.92
N GLN A 419 25.52 34.16 -4.23
CA GLN A 419 26.47 33.11 -3.87
C GLN A 419 26.56 33.01 -2.35
N LEU A 420 26.24 31.81 -1.83
CA LEU A 420 26.32 31.53 -0.40
C LEU A 420 27.77 31.29 0.01
N ILE A 421 28.19 31.92 1.10
CA ILE A 421 29.46 31.59 1.74
C ILE A 421 29.37 30.22 2.44
N PRO A 422 30.48 29.48 2.58
CA PRO A 422 30.49 28.18 3.23
C PRO A 422 29.89 28.18 4.64
N GLU A 423 30.10 29.24 5.43
CA GLU A 423 29.54 29.37 6.76
C GLU A 423 28.01 29.39 6.74
N GLU A 424 27.41 30.17 5.82
CA GLU A 424 25.97 30.24 5.62
C GLU A 424 25.40 28.91 5.14
N VAL A 425 26.11 28.19 4.26
CA VAL A 425 25.70 26.83 3.85
C VAL A 425 25.68 25.88 5.05
N GLY A 426 26.69 25.96 5.92
CA GLY A 426 26.75 25.16 7.15
C GLY A 426 25.61 25.48 8.11
N GLU A 427 25.32 26.76 8.31
CA GLU A 427 24.23 27.23 9.16
C GLU A 427 22.86 26.83 8.61
N LYS A 428 22.60 27.07 7.31
CA LYS A 428 21.35 26.69 6.64
C LYS A 428 21.08 25.18 6.72
N ALA A 429 22.10 24.34 6.50
CA ALA A 429 21.93 22.89 6.61
C ALA A 429 21.57 22.46 8.05
N ALA A 430 22.18 23.09 9.06
CA ALA A 430 21.87 22.82 10.46
C ALA A 430 20.46 23.28 10.84
N ILE A 431 20.03 24.47 10.39
CA ILE A 431 18.66 24.97 10.61
C ILE A 431 17.65 24.06 9.92
N ALA A 432 17.88 23.66 8.66
CA ALA A 432 17.00 22.74 7.94
C ALA A 432 16.84 21.39 8.67
N LEU A 433 17.93 20.86 9.25
CA LEU A 433 17.85 19.64 10.06
C LEU A 433 17.01 19.85 11.34
N LEU A 434 17.20 20.97 12.03
CA LEU A 434 16.44 21.29 13.24
C LEU A 434 14.95 21.50 12.94
N GLU A 435 14.61 22.13 11.83
CA GLU A 435 13.22 22.25 11.36
C GLU A 435 12.58 20.88 11.12
N GLU A 436 13.32 19.96 10.52
CA GLU A 436 12.83 18.60 10.26
C GLU A 436 12.67 17.78 11.54
N ILE A 437 13.59 17.92 12.49
CA ILE A 437 13.45 17.33 13.84
C ILE A 437 12.21 17.91 14.54
N PHE A 438 11.98 19.22 14.42
CA PHE A 438 10.81 19.87 15.00
C PHE A 438 9.51 19.36 14.37
N ARG A 439 9.45 19.17 13.04
CA ARG A 439 8.32 18.51 12.37
C ARG A 439 8.06 17.11 12.94
N GLY A 440 9.13 16.35 13.16
CA GLY A 440 9.10 15.04 13.81
C GLY A 440 8.35 13.97 13.01
N GLY A 441 7.91 12.92 13.71
CA GLY A 441 7.30 11.73 13.10
C GLY A 441 8.31 10.61 12.86
N CYS A 442 7.84 9.42 12.51
CA CYS A 442 8.68 8.22 12.32
C CYS A 442 9.41 8.18 10.97
N CYS A 443 9.22 9.18 10.13
CA CYS A 443 9.94 9.38 8.89
C CYS A 443 10.04 10.86 8.56
N ASP A 444 11.08 11.19 7.79
CA ASP A 444 11.30 12.49 7.18
C ASP A 444 10.17 12.89 6.21
N LEU A 445 9.94 14.20 6.04
CA LEU A 445 8.94 14.78 5.13
C LEU A 445 9.05 14.21 3.71
N SER A 446 10.29 14.03 3.22
CA SER A 446 10.54 13.49 1.88
C SER A 446 10.18 12.01 1.72
N ALA A 447 10.23 11.24 2.82
CA ALA A 447 10.02 9.80 2.83
C ALA A 447 8.56 9.40 3.16
N GLN A 448 7.70 10.36 3.56
CA GLN A 448 6.28 10.10 3.83
C GLN A 448 5.55 9.41 2.65
N PRO A 449 5.75 9.80 1.37
CA PRO A 449 5.12 9.13 0.24
C PRO A 449 5.54 7.65 0.11
N LEU A 450 6.81 7.36 0.43
CA LEU A 450 7.35 5.99 0.44
C LEU A 450 6.64 5.13 1.48
N ALA A 451 6.56 5.62 2.72
CA ALA A 451 5.87 4.92 3.79
C ALA A 451 4.39 4.69 3.45
N ALA A 452 3.68 5.72 2.97
CA ALA A 452 2.26 5.60 2.61
C ALA A 452 2.02 4.57 1.49
N THR A 453 2.86 4.58 0.45
CA THR A 453 2.74 3.64 -0.68
C THR A 453 3.03 2.21 -0.23
N PHE A 454 4.05 2.00 0.60
CA PHE A 454 4.40 0.67 1.09
C PHE A 454 3.37 0.12 2.10
N MET A 455 2.74 0.99 2.90
CA MET A 455 1.59 0.60 3.71
C MET A 455 0.41 0.12 2.84
N THR A 456 0.12 0.79 1.73
CA THR A 456 -0.91 0.34 0.79
C THR A 456 -0.57 -1.01 0.17
N LEU A 457 0.68 -1.20 -0.26
CA LEU A 457 1.15 -2.42 -0.92
C LEU A 457 1.53 -3.54 0.07
N GLY A 458 1.28 -3.35 1.36
CA GLY A 458 1.48 -4.37 2.38
C GLY A 458 0.53 -5.55 2.25
N GLU A 459 0.79 -6.58 3.06
CA GLU A 459 -0.18 -7.64 3.33
C GLU A 459 -1.50 -7.07 3.88
N LYS A 460 -2.58 -7.88 3.87
CA LYS A 460 -3.91 -7.50 4.35
C LYS A 460 -3.95 -7.43 5.89
N ASP A 461 -3.14 -6.55 6.45
CA ASP A 461 -2.99 -6.31 7.87
C ASP A 461 -2.81 -4.82 8.14
N VAL A 462 -3.02 -4.42 9.38
CA VAL A 462 -2.98 -3.03 9.82
C VAL A 462 -1.54 -2.56 9.93
N SER A 463 -1.20 -1.53 9.17
CA SER A 463 0.02 -0.75 9.38
C SER A 463 -0.33 0.59 10.02
N LYS A 464 0.51 1.01 10.97
CA LYS A 464 0.43 2.32 11.62
C LYS A 464 1.76 3.02 11.48
N PHE A 465 1.73 4.28 11.05
CA PHE A 465 2.93 5.07 10.88
C PHE A 465 2.66 6.52 11.28
N LEU A 466 3.42 7.04 12.24
CA LEU A 466 3.34 8.43 12.65
C LEU A 466 4.08 9.31 11.65
N PHE A 467 3.38 10.23 11.01
CA PHE A 467 3.99 11.26 10.17
C PHE A 467 4.10 12.58 10.94
N GLY A 468 5.07 13.40 10.57
CA GLY A 468 5.05 14.83 10.85
C GLY A 468 3.92 15.53 10.09
N PRO A 469 3.95 16.87 10.00
CA PRO A 469 3.02 17.62 9.16
C PRO A 469 2.98 17.07 7.73
N LEU A 470 1.78 16.91 7.19
CA LEU A 470 1.59 16.33 5.86
C LEU A 470 1.94 17.36 4.78
N SER A 471 2.94 17.06 3.95
CA SER A 471 3.23 17.90 2.78
C SER A 471 2.11 17.80 1.74
N THR A 472 1.97 18.84 0.90
CA THR A 472 1.10 18.79 -0.29
C THR A 472 1.40 17.59 -1.19
N TYR A 473 2.68 17.21 -1.31
CA TYR A 473 3.13 16.05 -2.06
C TYR A 473 2.60 14.74 -1.46
N THR A 474 2.63 14.60 -0.13
CA THR A 474 2.10 13.45 0.61
C THR A 474 0.58 13.38 0.50
N ILE A 475 -0.13 14.51 0.67
CA ILE A 475 -1.59 14.57 0.56
C ILE A 475 -2.05 14.07 -0.81
N HIS A 476 -1.37 14.50 -1.87
CA HIS A 476 -1.69 14.01 -3.20
C HIS A 476 -1.28 12.55 -3.43
N THR A 477 -0.21 12.07 -2.78
CA THR A 477 0.13 10.64 -2.77
C THR A 477 -1.04 9.83 -2.20
N LEU A 478 -1.59 10.24 -1.05
CA LEU A 478 -2.74 9.56 -0.43
C LEU A 478 -3.98 9.57 -1.34
N ARG A 479 -4.24 10.69 -2.04
CA ARG A 479 -5.32 10.79 -3.04
C ARG A 479 -5.08 9.85 -4.23
N ASN A 480 -3.86 9.79 -4.75
CA ASN A 480 -3.49 8.88 -5.82
C ASN A 480 -3.66 7.41 -5.37
N LEU A 481 -3.18 7.05 -4.18
CA LEU A 481 -3.34 5.69 -3.63
C LEU A 481 -4.82 5.30 -3.52
N ARG A 482 -5.70 6.23 -3.12
CA ARG A 482 -7.16 6.01 -3.15
C ARG A 482 -7.71 5.80 -4.56
N LEU A 483 -7.26 6.56 -5.55
CA LEU A 483 -7.74 6.42 -6.94
C LEU A 483 -7.28 5.13 -7.61
N PHE A 484 -6.03 4.71 -7.39
CA PHE A 484 -5.45 3.55 -8.07
C PHE A 484 -5.74 2.22 -7.34
N PHE A 485 -5.74 2.23 -6.01
CA PHE A 485 -5.86 1.02 -5.19
C PHE A 485 -7.13 0.98 -4.34
N GLU A 486 -7.98 2.01 -4.41
CA GLU A 486 -9.18 2.14 -3.56
C GLU A 486 -8.86 2.15 -2.05
N GLN A 487 -7.59 2.45 -1.72
CA GLN A 487 -7.10 2.49 -0.36
C GLN A 487 -7.59 3.75 0.37
N THR A 488 -8.11 3.56 1.57
CA THR A 488 -8.37 4.66 2.50
C THR A 488 -7.49 4.53 3.74
N PHE A 489 -7.12 5.68 4.29
CA PHE A 489 -6.32 5.76 5.51
C PHE A 489 -7.14 6.46 6.58
N LYS A 490 -7.07 5.93 7.80
CA LYS A 490 -7.54 6.62 8.99
C LYS A 490 -6.41 7.56 9.44
N ILE A 491 -6.74 8.85 9.53
CA ILE A 491 -5.80 9.90 9.95
C ILE A 491 -6.28 10.40 11.31
N GLU A 492 -5.45 10.22 12.33
CA GLU A 492 -5.74 10.67 13.69
C GLU A 492 -4.67 11.68 14.11
N GLU A 493 -5.09 12.75 14.79
CA GLU A 493 -4.15 13.72 15.35
C GLU A 493 -3.44 13.10 16.55
N TYR A 494 -2.11 13.17 16.57
CA TYR A 494 -1.29 12.56 17.63
C TYR A 494 -1.71 13.02 19.03
N TRP A 495 -1.92 14.32 19.21
CA TRP A 495 -2.21 14.93 20.52
C TRP A 495 -3.59 14.56 21.07
N LYS A 496 -4.55 14.24 20.20
CA LYS A 496 -5.86 13.72 20.66
C LYS A 496 -5.73 12.31 21.22
N LEU A 497 -4.75 11.53 20.75
CA LEU A 497 -4.50 10.18 21.23
C LEU A 497 -3.65 10.18 22.50
N HIS A 498 -2.80 11.19 22.69
CA HIS A 498 -1.87 11.32 23.82
C HIS A 498 -2.04 12.68 24.52
N PRO A 499 -3.17 12.93 25.19
CA PRO A 499 -3.43 14.20 25.88
C PRO A 499 -2.42 14.48 27.01
N GLU A 500 -1.80 13.45 27.58
CA GLU A 500 -0.71 13.57 28.56
C GLU A 500 0.54 14.30 28.02
N ASP A 501 0.74 14.29 26.70
CA ASP A 501 1.90 14.91 26.05
C ASP A 501 1.66 16.42 25.78
N GLU A 502 0.45 16.94 25.99
CA GLU A 502 0.06 18.33 25.62
C GLU A 502 0.58 19.41 26.58
N GLU A 503 1.37 19.05 27.60
CA GLU A 503 2.00 20.03 28.48
C GLU A 503 3.01 20.93 27.72
N PRO A 504 3.09 22.25 28.00
CA PRO A 504 3.95 23.17 27.25
C PRO A 504 5.43 22.79 27.18
N GLU A 505 5.94 22.14 28.22
CA GLU A 505 7.33 21.66 28.28
C GLU A 505 7.55 20.37 27.47
N GLU A 506 6.55 19.49 27.40
CA GLU A 506 6.59 18.28 26.57
C GLU A 506 6.39 18.60 25.08
N ILE A 507 5.60 19.62 24.74
CA ILE A 507 5.46 20.09 23.35
C ILE A 507 6.82 20.49 22.76
N LYS A 508 7.65 21.20 23.52
CA LYS A 508 9.02 21.58 23.06
C LYS A 508 9.91 20.36 22.84
N ARG A 509 9.68 19.25 23.56
CA ARG A 509 10.44 18.00 23.44
C ARG A 509 9.96 17.13 22.29
N ILE A 510 8.66 17.08 22.08
CA ILE A 510 8.00 16.21 21.12
C ILE A 510 8.01 16.85 19.74
N GLY A 511 7.82 18.17 19.62
CA GLY A 511 7.87 18.92 18.36
C GLY A 511 6.49 19.39 17.89
N SER A 512 6.27 19.36 16.57
CA SER A 512 5.11 19.99 15.92
C SER A 512 3.76 19.45 16.39
N ARG A 513 2.79 20.35 16.50
CA ARG A 513 1.40 20.04 16.83
C ARG A 513 0.65 19.32 15.70
N GLU A 514 1.15 19.37 14.48
CA GLU A 514 0.46 18.86 13.28
C GLU A 514 0.86 17.43 12.91
N LYS A 515 1.25 16.61 13.90
CA LYS A 515 1.57 15.21 13.69
C LYS A 515 0.32 14.38 13.47
N ALA A 516 0.39 13.50 12.48
CA ALA A 516 -0.71 12.65 12.07
C ALA A 516 -0.32 11.18 12.17
N LEU A 517 -1.05 10.42 12.99
CA LEU A 517 -0.96 8.96 12.99
C LEU A 517 -1.78 8.42 11.82
N ILE A 518 -1.07 7.86 10.84
CA ILE A 518 -1.68 7.27 9.65
C ILE A 518 -1.84 5.77 9.89
N THR A 519 -3.08 5.30 9.81
CA THR A 519 -3.41 3.87 9.89
C THR A 519 -4.04 3.41 8.59
N GLY A 520 -3.53 2.33 8.00
CA GLY A 520 -4.05 1.76 6.76
C GLY A 520 -3.93 0.24 6.77
N VAL A 521 -4.89 -0.43 6.13
CA VAL A 521 -4.84 -1.89 5.90
C VAL A 521 -4.29 -2.11 4.49
N GLY A 522 -3.24 -2.90 4.34
CA GLY A 522 -2.67 -3.16 3.01
C GLY A 522 -3.63 -3.91 2.09
N VAL A 523 -3.47 -3.74 0.77
CA VAL A 523 -4.33 -4.39 -0.23
C VAL A 523 -3.99 -5.87 -0.44
N GLY A 524 -2.90 -6.35 0.14
CA GLY A 524 -2.36 -7.69 -0.10
C GLY A 524 -1.60 -7.79 -1.42
N TYR A 525 -0.87 -6.72 -1.78
CA TYR A 525 -0.10 -6.70 -3.02
C TYR A 525 1.00 -7.77 -2.97
N SER A 526 1.04 -8.62 -4.00
CA SER A 526 2.03 -9.67 -4.14
C SER A 526 2.76 -9.50 -5.45
N ASN A 527 4.08 -9.61 -5.43
CA ASN A 527 4.89 -9.62 -6.64
C ASN A 527 4.59 -10.89 -7.45
N LEU A 528 3.75 -10.76 -8.47
CA LEU A 528 3.38 -11.85 -9.38
C LEU A 528 4.55 -12.29 -10.27
N ASN A 529 5.61 -11.48 -10.36
CA ASN A 529 6.74 -11.77 -11.23
C ASN A 529 7.77 -12.73 -10.62
N LYS A 530 7.75 -12.91 -9.29
CA LYS A 530 8.65 -13.85 -8.60
C LYS A 530 8.10 -15.27 -8.75
N ILE A 531 8.87 -16.14 -9.40
CA ILE A 531 8.55 -17.57 -9.52
C ILE A 531 8.69 -18.17 -8.12
N ILE A 532 7.61 -18.76 -7.59
CA ILE A 532 7.66 -19.58 -6.39
C ILE A 532 8.32 -20.89 -6.82
N LEU A 533 9.57 -21.10 -6.41
CA LEU A 533 10.28 -22.36 -6.59
C LEU A 533 9.94 -23.35 -5.47
#